data_AF-A0A8B9NR86-F1
#
_entry.id   AF-A0A8B9NR86-F1
#
_cell.length_a   1.000
_cell.length_b   1.000
_cell.length_c   1.000
_cell.angle_alpha   90.00
_cell.angle_beta   90.00
_cell.angle_gamma   90.00
#
_symmetry.space_group_name_H-M   'P 1'
#
loop_
_entity.id
_entity.type
_entity.pdbx_description
1 polymer ?
#
loop_
_entity_poly.entity_id
_entity_poly.type
_entity_poly.pdbx_seq_one_letter_code
_entity_poly.pdbx_strand_id
1 'polypeptide(L)'
;MLEISASEMEPSKAALLQSQVEIVEEEEEYTGLCHPECGDQGCDGPNADQCLNCIHYSLGSVKSGRMCVSSCPSGFFGDKGARRCRRCYKGCERCFGRGPNQCTACKRSLYHHQEMNTCVVLCPPGFYPEERQKRCLKCHQSCKKCVGEPDKCTACKDGFSLAGESCVPECQPATYLSREPRRCESCPAGCPACAGPGEVDCAACAREAPAPEWRCVPACPEGFYPGESHGLPHKVCKRCDDHCLACEGSGGNCIKCKEGFSLLSGSCVTNETCTNADKTFCEMVKSNKLCEKKLFVQFCCQTCLMAG
;
A
#
# COMPACT_ATOMS: atom_id res chain seq x y z
N MET A 1 -68.83 14.20 39.91
CA MET A 1 -70.05 13.44 40.24
C MET A 1 -71.16 14.49 40.31
N LEU A 2 -71.85 14.77 39.20
CA LEU A 2 -73.09 14.10 38.73
C LEU A 2 -74.23 14.42 39.72
N GLU A 3 -75.37 15.04 39.39
CA GLU A 3 -76.24 14.92 38.20
C GLU A 3 -77.18 16.14 38.02
N ILE A 4 -77.37 16.66 36.80
CA ILE A 4 -78.46 16.42 35.79
C ILE A 4 -79.71 17.29 36.02
N SER A 5 -80.10 18.04 34.99
CA SER A 5 -81.40 18.71 34.88
C SER A 5 -82.10 18.32 33.58
N ALA A 6 -83.33 17.86 33.78
CA ALA A 6 -84.56 18.01 33.00
C ALA A 6 -84.63 17.51 31.54
N SER A 7 -85.62 16.63 31.39
CA SER A 7 -86.22 16.06 30.19
C SER A 7 -87.38 16.93 29.69
N GLU A 8 -87.66 16.95 28.38
CA GLU A 8 -88.91 16.45 27.75
C GLU A 8 -89.25 17.09 26.37
N MET A 9 -89.89 16.25 25.55
CA MET A 9 -90.25 16.32 24.13
C MET A 9 -91.21 17.45 23.68
N GLU A 10 -91.00 17.92 22.43
CA GLU A 10 -91.93 18.12 21.26
C GLU A 10 -93.42 18.53 21.51
N PRO A 11 -94.02 19.43 20.69
CA PRO A 11 -94.61 18.96 19.41
C PRO A 11 -94.75 19.97 18.23
N SER A 12 -94.72 19.38 17.02
CA SER A 12 -95.65 19.50 15.86
C SER A 12 -95.90 20.81 15.08
N LYS A 13 -95.37 20.81 13.85
CA LYS A 13 -96.06 20.86 12.54
C LYS A 13 -97.06 22.00 12.21
N ALA A 14 -96.62 22.83 11.25
CA ALA A 14 -97.34 23.33 10.06
C ALA A 14 -97.47 24.86 9.91
N ALA A 15 -96.77 25.35 8.88
CA ALA A 15 -97.08 26.46 7.98
C ALA A 15 -97.07 27.90 8.53
N LEU A 16 -96.08 28.69 8.09
CA LEU A 16 -96.28 29.78 7.14
C LEU A 16 -94.91 30.35 6.67
N LEU A 17 -94.74 30.40 5.35
CA LEU A 17 -93.90 31.29 4.52
C LEU A 17 -93.53 32.62 5.22
N GLN A 18 -92.38 33.28 5.07
CA GLN A 18 -91.27 33.33 4.12
C GLN A 18 -90.07 33.85 4.96
N SER A 19 -88.87 33.30 4.89
CA SER A 19 -87.86 33.78 3.92
C SER A 19 -86.65 32.84 3.97
N GLN A 20 -86.57 31.91 3.03
CA GLN A 20 -85.30 31.28 2.69
C GLN A 20 -84.47 32.33 1.98
N VAL A 21 -83.61 33.02 2.72
CA VAL A 21 -82.39 33.56 2.13
C VAL A 21 -81.51 32.32 1.96
N GLU A 22 -81.62 31.68 0.79
CA GLU A 22 -80.55 30.81 0.31
C GLU A 22 -79.33 31.70 0.20
N ILE A 23 -78.41 31.55 1.15
CA ILE A 23 -77.02 31.88 0.89
C ILE A 23 -76.59 30.83 -0.12
N VAL A 24 -76.78 31.14 -1.40
CA VAL A 24 -76.04 30.49 -2.45
C VAL A 24 -74.60 30.91 -2.17
N GLU A 25 -73.83 30.03 -1.55
CA GLU A 25 -72.38 30.10 -1.68
C GLU A 25 -72.14 29.89 -3.17
N GLU A 26 -72.06 30.99 -3.93
CA GLU A 26 -71.53 30.94 -5.28
C GLU A 26 -70.12 30.36 -5.12
N GLU A 27 -69.96 29.10 -5.52
CA GLU A 27 -68.66 28.55 -5.83
C GLU A 27 -68.14 29.44 -6.97
N GLU A 28 -67.40 30.49 -6.64
CA GLU A 28 -66.78 31.35 -7.64
C GLU A 28 -65.77 30.51 -8.42
N GLU A 29 -66.25 29.88 -9.49
CA GLU A 29 -65.46 29.14 -10.44
C GLU A 29 -64.42 30.11 -11.00
N TYR A 30 -63.16 29.87 -10.66
CA TYR A 30 -62.06 30.74 -11.06
C TYR A 30 -61.99 30.79 -12.60
N THR A 31 -62.41 31.92 -13.18
CA THR A 31 -62.45 32.15 -14.63
C THR A 31 -61.17 32.80 -15.18
N GLY A 32 -60.14 32.94 -14.33
CA GLY A 32 -58.85 33.53 -14.73
C GLY A 32 -57.97 32.59 -15.54
N LEU A 33 -56.83 33.11 -16.01
CA LEU A 33 -55.84 32.28 -16.71
C LEU A 33 -55.17 31.31 -15.73
N CYS A 34 -55.10 30.04 -16.14
CA CYS A 34 -54.38 29.01 -15.42
C CYS A 34 -52.87 29.11 -15.61
N HIS A 35 -52.11 28.57 -14.66
CA HIS A 35 -50.67 28.38 -14.82
C HIS A 35 -50.37 27.57 -16.10
N PRO A 36 -49.30 27.87 -16.87
CA PRO A 36 -48.97 27.17 -18.12
C PRO A 36 -48.64 25.68 -17.95
N GLU A 37 -48.46 25.19 -16.72
CA GLU A 37 -48.24 23.77 -16.42
C GLU A 37 -49.53 23.03 -16.02
N CYS A 38 -50.65 23.74 -15.88
CA CYS A 38 -51.97 23.14 -15.67
C CYS A 38 -52.44 22.48 -16.97
N GLY A 39 -53.02 21.29 -16.86
CA GLY A 39 -53.52 20.54 -18.01
C GLY A 39 -54.91 21.00 -18.46
N ASP A 40 -55.56 20.10 -19.20
CA ASP A 40 -56.88 20.26 -19.81
C ASP A 40 -58.05 20.25 -18.82
N GLN A 41 -57.84 19.94 -17.55
CA GLN A 41 -58.92 19.91 -16.55
C GLN A 41 -59.12 21.22 -15.79
N GLY A 42 -58.41 22.28 -16.15
CA GLY A 42 -58.57 23.59 -15.52
C GLY A 42 -57.79 23.75 -14.21
N CYS A 43 -58.07 24.85 -13.52
CA CYS A 43 -57.39 25.27 -12.29
C CYS A 43 -58.34 26.05 -11.38
N ASP A 44 -58.05 26.00 -10.08
CA ASP A 44 -58.77 26.75 -9.05
C ASP A 44 -58.09 28.10 -8.75
N GLY A 45 -57.04 28.45 -9.52
CA GLY A 45 -56.29 29.69 -9.36
C GLY A 45 -55.08 29.80 -10.30
N PRO A 46 -54.38 30.95 -10.29
CA PRO A 46 -53.30 31.24 -11.24
C PRO A 46 -51.99 30.51 -10.95
N ASN A 47 -51.81 29.95 -9.75
CA ASN A 47 -50.54 29.35 -9.32
C ASN A 47 -50.44 27.88 -9.72
N ALA A 48 -49.21 27.37 -9.87
CA ALA A 48 -49.00 25.98 -10.32
C ALA A 48 -49.38 24.91 -9.27
N ASP A 49 -49.68 25.31 -8.03
CA ASP A 49 -50.21 24.45 -6.97
C ASP A 49 -51.74 24.34 -6.96
N GLN A 50 -52.42 25.17 -7.76
CA GLN A 50 -53.87 25.24 -7.86
C GLN A 50 -54.39 24.56 -9.14
N CYS A 51 -53.56 23.76 -9.82
CA CYS A 51 -53.97 23.01 -11.01
C CYS A 51 -54.71 21.70 -10.63
N LEU A 52 -55.81 21.40 -11.30
CA LEU A 52 -56.55 20.14 -11.13
C LEU A 52 -55.76 18.95 -11.71
N ASN A 53 -55.10 19.15 -12.86
CA ASN A 53 -54.13 18.23 -13.44
C ASN A 53 -52.89 18.95 -13.99
N CYS A 54 -51.79 18.21 -14.18
CA CYS A 54 -50.54 18.74 -14.72
C CYS A 54 -50.29 18.23 -16.14
N ILE A 55 -49.74 19.09 -17.00
CA ILE A 55 -49.28 18.71 -18.34
C ILE A 55 -48.14 17.69 -18.23
N HIS A 56 -47.11 18.02 -17.45
CA HIS A 56 -45.87 17.23 -17.35
C HIS A 56 -45.84 16.36 -16.10
N TYR A 57 -45.45 16.92 -14.95
CA TYR A 57 -45.30 16.16 -13.71
C TYR A 57 -45.91 16.90 -12.52
N SER A 58 -46.53 16.13 -11.63
CA SER A 58 -46.89 16.61 -10.30
C SER A 58 -45.74 16.40 -9.30
N LEU A 59 -45.40 17.43 -8.53
CA LEU A 59 -44.48 17.39 -7.40
C LEU A 59 -45.27 17.42 -6.09
N GLY A 60 -44.90 16.57 -5.13
CA GLY A 60 -45.57 16.48 -3.84
C GLY A 60 -46.82 15.58 -3.83
N SER A 61 -47.67 15.79 -2.84
CA SER A 61 -48.93 15.07 -2.63
C SER A 61 -50.00 16.08 -2.21
N VAL A 62 -51.27 15.73 -2.33
CA VAL A 62 -52.41 16.60 -1.93
C VAL A 62 -52.24 17.11 -0.49
N LYS A 63 -51.69 16.30 0.41
CA LYS A 63 -51.42 16.66 1.82
C LYS A 63 -50.21 17.59 2.05
N SER A 64 -49.30 17.71 1.08
CA SER A 64 -48.06 18.53 1.19
C SER A 64 -48.03 19.71 0.22
N GLY A 65 -49.15 20.01 -0.45
CA GLY A 65 -49.19 20.91 -1.61
C GLY A 65 -48.72 20.18 -2.87
N ARG A 66 -49.62 19.99 -3.83
CA ARG A 66 -49.30 19.43 -5.15
C ARG A 66 -48.93 20.58 -6.06
N MET A 67 -47.73 20.58 -6.65
CA MET A 67 -47.28 21.62 -7.59
C MET A 67 -47.03 21.00 -8.97
N CYS A 68 -47.53 21.60 -10.04
CA CYS A 68 -47.21 21.17 -11.40
C CYS A 68 -45.85 21.75 -11.84
N VAL A 69 -44.99 20.88 -12.35
CA VAL A 69 -43.63 21.24 -12.80
C VAL A 69 -43.33 20.59 -14.16
N SER A 70 -42.63 21.34 -15.02
CA SER A 70 -42.17 20.87 -16.32
C SER A 70 -41.06 19.82 -16.21
N SER A 71 -40.21 19.96 -15.19
CA SER A 71 -39.13 19.01 -14.89
C SER A 71 -39.00 18.77 -13.40
N CYS A 72 -38.64 17.54 -13.03
CA CYS A 72 -38.50 17.19 -11.63
C CYS A 72 -37.21 17.79 -11.04
N PRO A 73 -37.29 18.41 -9.84
CA PRO A 73 -36.13 18.99 -9.19
C PRO A 73 -35.14 17.91 -8.72
N SER A 74 -33.92 18.32 -8.36
CA SER A 74 -32.89 17.43 -7.81
C SER A 74 -33.42 16.61 -6.63
N GLY A 75 -33.09 15.33 -6.61
CA GLY A 75 -33.58 14.34 -5.65
C GLY A 75 -34.87 13.65 -6.09
N PHE A 76 -35.45 14.02 -7.24
CA PHE A 76 -36.63 13.39 -7.83
C PHE A 76 -36.38 13.02 -9.30
N PHE A 77 -37.08 12.00 -9.78
CA PHE A 77 -37.14 11.62 -11.18
C PHE A 77 -38.60 11.62 -11.67
N GLY A 78 -38.80 11.90 -12.95
CA GLY A 78 -40.12 11.87 -13.58
C GLY A 78 -40.55 10.44 -13.88
N ASP A 79 -41.54 9.94 -13.14
CA ASP A 79 -42.19 8.67 -13.46
C ASP A 79 -43.23 8.90 -14.57
N LYS A 80 -42.91 8.48 -15.79
CA LYS A 80 -43.77 8.67 -16.97
C LYS A 80 -45.12 7.98 -16.85
N GLY A 81 -45.19 6.83 -16.15
CA GLY A 81 -46.43 6.09 -15.98
C GLY A 81 -47.41 6.79 -15.04
N ALA A 82 -46.90 7.46 -14.01
CA ALA A 82 -47.71 8.15 -13.00
C ALA A 82 -47.79 9.68 -13.20
N ARG A 83 -47.11 10.25 -14.21
CA ARG A 83 -46.93 11.70 -14.42
C ARG A 83 -46.65 12.45 -13.11
N ARG A 84 -45.72 11.90 -12.32
CA ARG A 84 -45.36 12.43 -10.99
C ARG A 84 -43.87 12.34 -10.76
N CYS A 85 -43.32 13.36 -10.12
CA CYS A 85 -41.96 13.35 -9.60
C CYS A 85 -41.88 12.42 -8.38
N ARG A 86 -41.14 11.31 -8.54
CA ARG A 86 -40.88 10.36 -7.46
C ARG A 86 -39.48 10.56 -6.90
N ARG A 87 -39.35 10.42 -5.58
CA ARG A 87 -38.07 10.60 -4.90
C ARG A 87 -37.06 9.52 -5.31
N CYS A 88 -35.82 9.94 -5.51
CA CYS A 88 -34.68 9.06 -5.73
C CYS A 88 -34.35 8.22 -4.49
N TYR A 89 -33.54 7.16 -4.68
CA TYR A 89 -32.97 6.39 -3.58
C TYR A 89 -32.11 7.28 -2.65
N LYS A 90 -31.95 6.87 -1.39
CA LYS A 90 -31.19 7.63 -0.37
C LYS A 90 -29.77 7.91 -0.86
N GLY A 91 -29.31 9.14 -0.71
CA GLY A 91 -27.95 9.57 -1.12
C GLY A 91 -27.82 9.95 -2.60
N CYS A 92 -28.84 9.68 -3.42
CA CYS A 92 -28.85 10.07 -4.82
C CYS A 92 -29.41 11.49 -5.02
N GLU A 93 -28.74 12.27 -5.87
CA GLU A 93 -29.14 13.61 -6.28
C GLU A 93 -29.87 13.62 -7.64
N ARG A 94 -29.41 12.83 -8.62
CA ARG A 94 -30.13 12.61 -9.87
C ARG A 94 -30.24 11.11 -10.12
N CYS A 95 -31.45 10.65 -10.43
CA CYS A 95 -31.72 9.25 -10.70
C CYS A 95 -32.63 9.13 -11.93
N PHE A 96 -32.62 7.95 -12.54
CA PHE A 96 -33.61 7.59 -13.56
C PHE A 96 -34.68 6.63 -13.03
N GLY A 97 -34.59 6.25 -11.74
CA GLY A 97 -35.63 5.51 -11.05
C GLY A 97 -35.38 5.33 -9.55
N ARG A 98 -36.15 4.45 -8.91
CA ARG A 98 -36.17 4.30 -7.44
C ARG A 98 -35.10 3.36 -6.89
N GLY A 99 -34.53 2.52 -7.75
CA GLY A 99 -33.55 1.52 -7.34
C GLY A 99 -32.24 2.16 -6.84
N PRO A 100 -31.49 1.48 -5.96
CA PRO A 100 -30.19 1.95 -5.51
C PRO A 100 -29.16 2.04 -6.66
N ASN A 101 -29.32 1.19 -7.67
CA ASN A 101 -28.50 1.11 -8.89
C ASN A 101 -29.01 1.98 -10.05
N GLN A 102 -29.93 2.92 -9.77
CA GLN A 102 -30.54 3.78 -10.78
C GLN A 102 -30.15 5.25 -10.58
N CYS A 103 -28.96 5.47 -10.01
CA CYS A 103 -28.46 6.79 -9.68
C CYS A 103 -27.42 7.26 -10.70
N THR A 104 -27.61 8.48 -11.21
CA THR A 104 -26.69 9.14 -12.16
C THR A 104 -25.83 10.20 -11.51
N ALA A 105 -26.27 10.80 -10.40
CA ALA A 105 -25.46 11.75 -9.62
C ALA A 105 -25.71 11.58 -8.12
N CYS A 106 -24.64 11.63 -7.34
CA CYS A 106 -24.68 11.45 -5.89
C CYS A 106 -24.65 12.78 -5.14
N LYS A 107 -25.25 12.82 -3.96
CA LYS A 107 -25.18 14.00 -3.08
C LYS A 107 -23.75 14.30 -2.64
N ARG A 108 -23.48 15.57 -2.34
CA ARG A 108 -22.23 16.07 -1.76
C ARG A 108 -21.91 15.30 -0.46
N SER A 109 -20.94 14.37 -0.52
CA SER A 109 -20.38 13.48 0.52
C SER A 109 -20.25 12.02 0.07
N LEU A 110 -20.92 11.64 -1.01
CA LEU A 110 -20.91 10.28 -1.54
C LEU A 110 -20.14 10.22 -2.86
N TYR A 111 -19.55 9.06 -3.15
CA TYR A 111 -18.87 8.78 -4.40
C TYR A 111 -19.79 7.99 -5.33
N HIS A 112 -19.85 8.39 -6.61
CA HIS A 112 -20.59 7.67 -7.64
C HIS A 112 -19.78 6.49 -8.16
N HIS A 113 -20.34 5.29 -8.03
CA HIS A 113 -19.81 4.09 -8.65
C HIS A 113 -20.47 3.91 -10.01
N GLN A 114 -19.71 4.10 -11.08
CA GLN A 114 -20.28 4.13 -12.43
C GLN A 114 -20.78 2.79 -12.93
N GLU A 115 -20.02 1.71 -12.70
CA GLU A 115 -20.42 0.38 -13.19
C GLU A 115 -21.73 -0.11 -12.54
N MET A 116 -21.92 0.19 -11.26
CA MET A 116 -23.09 -0.21 -10.49
C MET A 116 -24.21 0.85 -10.50
N ASN A 117 -23.94 2.07 -10.97
CA ASN A 117 -24.81 3.25 -10.86
C ASN A 117 -25.35 3.47 -9.44
N THR A 118 -24.49 3.27 -8.44
CA THR A 118 -24.81 3.42 -7.01
C THR A 118 -23.98 4.54 -6.38
N CYS A 119 -24.49 5.09 -5.28
CA CYS A 119 -23.75 6.03 -4.45
C CYS A 119 -23.22 5.31 -3.21
N VAL A 120 -21.91 5.39 -2.99
CA VAL A 120 -21.23 4.74 -1.86
C VAL A 120 -20.44 5.76 -1.05
N VAL A 121 -20.30 5.51 0.25
CA VAL A 121 -19.48 6.35 1.14
C VAL A 121 -18.00 6.04 0.93
N LEU A 122 -17.67 4.76 0.72
CA LEU A 122 -16.33 4.26 0.49
C LEU A 122 -16.30 3.47 -0.81
N CYS A 123 -15.30 3.72 -1.65
CA CYS A 123 -15.14 2.97 -2.90
C CYS A 123 -14.75 1.51 -2.59
N PRO A 124 -15.32 0.54 -3.33
CA PRO A 124 -15.00 -0.87 -3.15
C PRO A 124 -13.54 -1.18 -3.55
N PRO A 125 -12.99 -2.33 -3.12
CA PRO A 125 -11.65 -2.74 -3.51
C PRO A 125 -11.49 -2.79 -5.04
N GLY A 126 -10.32 -2.37 -5.53
CA GLY A 126 -10.06 -2.18 -6.96
C GLY A 126 -10.46 -0.79 -7.50
N PHE A 127 -11.07 0.06 -6.66
CA PHE A 127 -11.38 1.44 -6.99
C PHE A 127 -10.80 2.41 -5.95
N TYR A 128 -10.52 3.63 -6.38
CA TYR A 128 -10.11 4.72 -5.51
C TYR A 128 -11.07 5.90 -5.60
N PRO A 129 -11.27 6.64 -4.49
CA PRO A 129 -12.09 7.83 -4.49
C PRO A 129 -11.35 8.99 -5.17
N GLU A 130 -11.95 9.57 -6.20
CA GLU A 130 -11.50 10.83 -6.78
C GLU A 130 -12.29 12.01 -6.19
N GLU A 131 -11.56 12.93 -5.55
CA GLU A 131 -12.14 14.07 -4.83
C GLU A 131 -12.78 15.12 -5.75
N ARG A 132 -12.21 15.35 -6.93
CA ARG A 132 -12.66 16.42 -7.85
C ARG A 132 -14.06 16.18 -8.39
N GLN A 133 -14.34 14.95 -8.79
CA GLN A 133 -15.62 14.57 -9.40
C GLN A 133 -16.50 13.74 -8.47
N LYS A 134 -16.03 13.42 -7.26
CA LYS A 134 -16.71 12.53 -6.31
C LYS A 134 -17.15 11.22 -6.98
N ARG A 135 -16.20 10.56 -7.65
CA ARG A 135 -16.40 9.31 -8.38
C ARG A 135 -15.45 8.24 -7.88
N CYS A 136 -15.87 6.99 -7.94
CA CYS A 136 -14.98 5.86 -7.76
C CYS A 136 -14.36 5.51 -9.13
N LEU A 137 -13.05 5.69 -9.25
CA LEU A 137 -12.28 5.33 -10.44
C LEU A 137 -11.55 4.02 -10.23
N LYS A 138 -11.35 3.27 -11.32
CA LYS A 138 -10.72 1.96 -11.27
C LYS A 138 -9.20 2.10 -11.13
N CYS A 139 -8.60 1.26 -10.30
CA CYS A 139 -7.15 1.15 -10.20
C CYS A 139 -6.54 0.52 -11.45
N HIS A 140 -5.23 0.73 -11.65
CA HIS A 140 -4.48 0.02 -12.69
C HIS A 140 -4.57 -1.50 -12.50
N GLN A 141 -4.46 -2.25 -13.59
CA GLN A 141 -4.73 -3.69 -13.60
C GLN A 141 -3.80 -4.51 -12.70
N SER A 142 -2.57 -4.04 -12.45
CA SER A 142 -1.59 -4.68 -11.56
C SER A 142 -1.91 -4.48 -10.08
N CYS A 143 -2.85 -3.59 -9.76
CA CYS A 143 -3.10 -3.11 -8.41
C CYS A 143 -4.41 -3.65 -7.85
N LYS A 144 -4.35 -4.08 -6.59
CA LYS A 144 -5.51 -4.51 -5.80
C LYS A 144 -6.13 -3.34 -5.05
N LYS A 145 -5.30 -2.42 -4.55
CA LYS A 145 -5.71 -1.14 -3.94
C LYS A 145 -4.79 -0.03 -4.42
N CYS A 146 -5.36 1.13 -4.72
CA CYS A 146 -4.64 2.32 -5.15
C CYS A 146 -5.20 3.58 -4.45
N VAL A 147 -4.42 4.65 -4.43
CA VAL A 147 -4.74 5.91 -3.74
C VAL A 147 -4.33 7.10 -4.62
N GLY A 148 -5.27 8.04 -4.80
CA GLY A 148 -5.04 9.29 -5.53
C GLY A 148 -4.97 9.14 -7.05
N GLU A 149 -4.23 8.14 -7.53
CA GLU A 149 -3.96 7.89 -8.95
C GLU A 149 -4.12 6.40 -9.27
N PRO A 150 -4.39 6.02 -10.54
CA PRO A 150 -4.60 4.63 -10.90
C PRO A 150 -3.33 3.77 -10.69
N ASP A 151 -2.14 4.37 -10.86
CA ASP A 151 -0.85 3.70 -10.81
C ASP A 151 -0.19 3.73 -9.41
N LYS A 152 -0.72 4.54 -8.48
CA LYS A 152 -0.24 4.64 -7.10
C LYS A 152 -0.89 3.60 -6.21
N CYS A 153 -0.22 2.48 -6.08
CA CYS A 153 -0.74 1.26 -5.50
C CYS A 153 -0.22 1.03 -4.09
N THR A 154 -1.14 0.65 -3.20
CA THR A 154 -0.83 0.29 -1.81
C THR A 154 -0.86 -1.21 -1.58
N ALA A 155 -1.51 -1.94 -2.48
CA ALA A 155 -1.51 -3.40 -2.50
C ALA A 155 -1.57 -3.90 -3.94
N CYS A 156 -0.73 -4.88 -4.25
CA CYS A 156 -0.65 -5.50 -5.56
C CYS A 156 -1.55 -6.73 -5.67
N LYS A 157 -1.93 -7.09 -6.90
CA LYS A 157 -2.57 -8.38 -7.17
C LYS A 157 -1.54 -9.52 -7.08
N ASP A 158 -2.04 -10.74 -6.93
CA ASP A 158 -1.20 -11.93 -6.93
C ASP A 158 -0.35 -12.01 -8.20
N GLY A 159 0.94 -12.32 -8.03
CA GLY A 159 1.93 -12.31 -9.11
C GLY A 159 2.70 -10.99 -9.26
N PHE A 160 2.20 -9.89 -8.69
CA PHE A 160 2.91 -8.61 -8.65
C PHE A 160 3.46 -8.32 -7.26
N SER A 161 4.53 -7.53 -7.21
CA SER A 161 5.23 -7.14 -6.00
C SER A 161 5.25 -5.61 -5.89
N LEU A 162 5.05 -5.09 -4.68
CA LEU A 162 5.01 -3.65 -4.46
C LEU A 162 6.43 -3.07 -4.43
N ALA A 163 6.78 -2.26 -5.43
CA ALA A 163 8.02 -1.50 -5.49
C ALA A 163 7.70 -0.02 -5.27
N GLY A 164 7.92 0.48 -4.05
CA GLY A 164 7.50 1.83 -3.66
C GLY A 164 5.98 1.98 -3.72
N GLU A 165 5.49 2.79 -4.67
CA GLU A 165 4.06 3.02 -4.92
C GLU A 165 3.56 2.31 -6.20
N SER A 166 4.33 1.42 -6.83
CA SER A 166 3.94 0.76 -8.07
C SER A 166 4.04 -0.76 -7.97
N CYS A 167 3.19 -1.46 -8.70
CA CYS A 167 3.16 -2.91 -8.72
C CYS A 167 3.90 -3.44 -9.97
N VAL A 168 5.00 -4.15 -9.74
CA VAL A 168 5.87 -4.70 -10.79
C VAL A 168 5.86 -6.24 -10.76
N PRO A 169 5.99 -6.92 -11.91
CA PRO A 169 6.04 -8.38 -11.96
C PRO A 169 7.33 -8.93 -11.33
N GLU A 170 8.45 -8.23 -11.53
CA GLU A 170 9.77 -8.57 -11.00
C GLU A 170 10.40 -7.35 -10.32
N CYS A 171 11.12 -7.60 -9.22
CA CYS A 171 11.85 -6.55 -8.51
C CYS A 171 13.08 -6.12 -9.33
N GLN A 172 13.39 -4.82 -9.32
CA GLN A 172 14.55 -4.30 -10.05
C GLN A 172 15.88 -4.79 -9.44
N PRO A 173 16.99 -4.75 -10.20
CA PRO A 173 18.33 -5.01 -9.65
C PRO A 173 18.58 -4.15 -8.39
N ALA A 174 19.33 -4.69 -7.43
CA ALA A 174 19.52 -4.13 -6.09
C ALA A 174 18.28 -4.10 -5.17
N THR A 175 17.19 -4.80 -5.53
CA THR A 175 16.05 -5.06 -4.64
C THR A 175 15.72 -6.54 -4.59
N TYR A 176 15.17 -7.01 -3.47
CA TYR A 176 14.74 -8.40 -3.27
C TYR A 176 13.25 -8.48 -2.94
N LEU A 177 12.65 -9.64 -3.23
CA LEU A 177 11.26 -9.91 -2.92
C LEU A 177 11.11 -10.37 -1.46
N SER A 178 10.65 -9.45 -0.60
CA SER A 178 10.17 -9.78 0.73
C SER A 178 8.83 -10.50 0.61
N ARG A 179 8.66 -11.66 1.26
CA ARG A 179 7.44 -12.49 1.12
C ARG A 179 6.30 -12.02 2.02
N GLU A 180 6.62 -11.39 3.15
CA GLU A 180 5.64 -11.06 4.17
C GLU A 180 5.95 -9.68 4.79
N PRO A 181 5.34 -8.59 4.28
CA PRO A 181 4.42 -8.51 3.13
C PRO A 181 5.13 -8.56 1.76
N ARG A 182 4.41 -9.00 0.71
CA ARG A 182 4.95 -9.14 -0.67
C ARG A 182 5.36 -7.81 -1.30
N ARG A 183 6.59 -7.35 -1.05
CA ARG A 183 7.14 -6.06 -1.52
C ARG A 183 8.60 -6.22 -1.98
N CYS A 184 9.02 -5.34 -2.87
CA CYS A 184 10.42 -5.21 -3.25
C CYS A 184 11.11 -4.29 -2.24
N GLU A 185 12.10 -4.82 -1.53
CA GLU A 185 12.91 -4.07 -0.57
C GLU A 185 14.33 -3.91 -1.08
N SER A 186 15.01 -2.84 -0.70
CA SER A 186 16.38 -2.57 -1.12
C SER A 186 17.36 -3.57 -0.49
N CYS A 187 18.34 -4.00 -1.26
CA CYS A 187 19.42 -4.84 -0.78
C CYS A 187 20.34 -4.08 0.22
N PRO A 188 21.06 -4.81 1.08
CA PRO A 188 22.11 -4.25 1.92
C PRO A 188 23.18 -3.50 1.12
N ALA A 189 23.81 -2.49 1.72
CA ALA A 189 24.84 -1.69 1.08
C ALA A 189 26.01 -2.56 0.58
N GLY A 190 26.46 -2.32 -0.66
CA GLY A 190 27.52 -3.11 -1.29
C GLY A 190 27.05 -4.39 -1.99
N CYS A 191 25.75 -4.70 -1.93
CA CYS A 191 25.16 -5.86 -2.60
C CYS A 191 24.27 -5.46 -3.80
N PRO A 192 24.74 -5.62 -5.06
CA PRO A 192 23.95 -5.34 -6.25
C PRO A 192 22.81 -6.35 -6.51
N ALA A 193 22.87 -7.55 -5.93
CA ALA A 193 21.81 -8.55 -6.03
C ALA A 193 21.76 -9.40 -4.77
N CYS A 194 20.62 -9.41 -4.07
CA CYS A 194 20.39 -10.18 -2.86
C CYS A 194 19.09 -10.99 -2.96
N ALA A 195 19.04 -12.13 -2.27
CA ALA A 195 17.85 -12.98 -2.15
C ALA A 195 17.04 -12.67 -0.88
N GLY A 196 17.55 -11.80 0.00
CA GLY A 196 16.98 -11.50 1.31
C GLY A 196 17.65 -10.30 1.97
N PRO A 197 17.19 -9.91 3.17
CA PRO A 197 17.76 -8.81 3.94
C PRO A 197 19.13 -9.15 4.55
N GLY A 198 19.49 -10.43 4.64
CA GLY A 198 20.73 -10.88 5.26
C GLY A 198 21.94 -10.53 4.40
N GLU A 199 23.04 -10.15 5.05
CA GLU A 199 24.34 -9.94 4.38
C GLU A 199 24.83 -11.22 3.68
N VAL A 200 24.41 -12.39 4.18
CA VAL A 200 24.70 -13.72 3.61
C VAL A 200 23.82 -14.09 2.41
N ASP A 201 22.72 -13.36 2.20
CA ASP A 201 21.79 -13.59 1.08
C ASP A 201 22.25 -12.85 -0.20
N CYS A 202 23.45 -12.26 -0.18
CA CYS A 202 24.01 -11.54 -1.32
C CYS A 202 24.48 -12.52 -2.41
N ALA A 203 23.80 -12.50 -3.57
CA ALA A 203 24.10 -13.37 -4.71
C ALA A 203 25.31 -12.90 -5.52
N ALA A 204 25.63 -11.60 -5.50
CA ALA A 204 26.81 -11.03 -6.15
C ALA A 204 27.24 -9.76 -5.39
N CYS A 205 28.55 -9.63 -5.11
CA CYS A 205 29.09 -8.47 -4.40
C CYS A 205 29.61 -7.40 -5.36
N ALA A 206 29.31 -6.14 -5.07
CA ALA A 206 30.02 -5.02 -5.70
C ALA A 206 31.48 -5.07 -5.27
N ARG A 207 32.39 -4.66 -6.17
CA ARG A 207 33.84 -4.92 -6.11
C ARG A 207 34.59 -4.31 -4.89
N GLU A 208 33.94 -3.79 -3.83
CA GLU A 208 34.59 -2.94 -2.80
C GLU A 208 34.03 -2.91 -1.31
N ALA A 209 33.39 -3.93 -0.69
CA ALA A 209 32.86 -3.81 0.74
C ALA A 209 33.30 -4.94 1.73
N PRO A 210 33.87 -4.75 3.01
CA PRO A 210 34.53 -5.73 3.98
C PRO A 210 33.87 -6.18 5.26
N ALA A 211 33.75 -7.51 5.46
CA ALA A 211 34.13 -8.28 6.67
C ALA A 211 34.21 -9.83 6.40
N PRO A 212 34.65 -10.70 7.34
CA PRO A 212 35.15 -12.05 7.02
C PRO A 212 34.20 -13.26 7.16
N GLU A 213 34.69 -14.35 6.57
CA GLU A 213 34.29 -15.77 6.56
C GLU A 213 33.07 -16.22 5.75
N TRP A 214 32.05 -15.39 5.53
CA TRP A 214 31.02 -15.61 4.48
C TRP A 214 30.47 -14.27 3.98
N ARG A 215 31.35 -13.28 3.96
CA ARG A 215 31.04 -11.86 3.88
C ARG A 215 32.01 -11.24 2.87
N CYS A 216 31.52 -10.29 2.08
CA CYS A 216 32.37 -9.62 1.09
C CYS A 216 33.33 -8.63 1.77
N VAL A 217 34.55 -8.44 1.19
CA VAL A 217 35.63 -7.48 1.56
C VAL A 217 36.36 -6.71 0.43
N PRO A 218 36.62 -5.35 0.46
CA PRO A 218 37.62 -4.63 -0.30
C PRO A 218 39.01 -5.01 0.20
N ALA A 219 39.16 -5.48 1.45
CA ALA A 219 40.45 -5.83 2.02
C ALA A 219 40.34 -7.02 2.98
N CYS A 220 41.16 -8.04 2.78
CA CYS A 220 41.25 -9.17 3.70
C CYS A 220 41.72 -8.69 5.08
N PRO A 221 41.10 -9.15 6.18
CA PRO A 221 41.53 -8.78 7.53
C PRO A 221 42.92 -9.37 7.85
N GLU A 222 43.53 -8.91 8.94
CA GLU A 222 44.83 -9.41 9.41
C GLU A 222 44.84 -10.94 9.54
N GLY A 223 45.93 -11.57 9.09
CA GLY A 223 46.08 -13.02 9.02
C GLY A 223 45.46 -13.66 7.77
N PHE A 224 44.98 -12.88 6.80
CA PHE A 224 44.47 -13.37 5.52
C PHE A 224 45.06 -12.58 4.33
N TYR A 225 45.17 -13.24 3.18
CA TYR A 225 45.66 -12.64 1.93
C TYR A 225 44.72 -12.97 0.75
N PRO A 226 44.67 -12.13 -0.30
CA PRO A 226 43.81 -12.39 -1.46
C PRO A 226 44.40 -13.50 -2.33
N GLY A 227 43.67 -14.60 -2.51
CA GLY A 227 44.06 -15.74 -3.33
C GLY A 227 43.01 -16.15 -4.34
N GLU A 228 43.43 -16.84 -5.41
CA GLU A 228 42.53 -17.43 -6.40
C GLU A 228 42.12 -18.85 -5.98
N SER A 229 40.86 -19.22 -6.20
CA SER A 229 40.35 -20.58 -5.95
C SER A 229 39.76 -21.15 -7.23
N HIS A 230 40.12 -22.40 -7.56
CA HIS A 230 39.59 -23.10 -8.73
C HIS A 230 38.07 -23.15 -8.69
N GLY A 231 37.42 -22.56 -9.71
CA GLY A 231 35.96 -22.56 -9.86
C GLY A 231 35.24 -21.29 -9.41
N LEU A 232 35.96 -20.29 -8.87
CA LEU A 232 35.37 -18.99 -8.52
C LEU A 232 36.04 -17.86 -9.32
N PRO A 233 35.28 -16.98 -10.01
CA PRO A 233 35.84 -15.88 -10.80
C PRO A 233 36.36 -14.70 -9.95
N HIS A 234 36.28 -14.80 -8.62
CA HIS A 234 36.65 -13.74 -7.69
C HIS A 234 37.74 -14.20 -6.72
N LYS A 235 38.53 -13.24 -6.20
CA LYS A 235 39.57 -13.49 -5.21
C LYS A 235 38.91 -13.79 -3.86
N VAL A 236 39.37 -14.85 -3.21
CA VAL A 236 38.94 -15.27 -1.87
C VAL A 236 40.05 -15.00 -0.86
N CYS A 237 39.69 -14.55 0.34
CA CYS A 237 40.67 -14.37 1.41
C CYS A 237 41.12 -15.73 1.93
N LYS A 238 42.36 -16.11 1.65
CA LYS A 238 42.99 -17.32 2.17
C LYS A 238 43.76 -16.99 3.44
N ARG A 239 43.77 -17.93 4.39
CA ARG A 239 44.46 -17.76 5.67
C ARG A 239 45.98 -17.80 5.47
N CYS A 240 46.70 -16.95 6.18
CA CYS A 240 48.15 -17.01 6.32
C CYS A 240 48.59 -18.23 7.15
N ASP A 241 49.88 -18.56 7.09
CA ASP A 241 50.48 -19.60 7.94
C ASP A 241 50.37 -19.25 9.44
N ASP A 242 50.44 -20.27 10.30
CA ASP A 242 50.25 -20.11 11.74
C ASP A 242 51.20 -19.06 12.34
N HIS A 243 50.65 -18.27 13.27
CA HIS A 243 51.34 -17.17 13.95
C HIS A 243 51.75 -15.98 13.07
N CYS A 244 51.33 -15.95 11.80
CA CYS A 244 51.51 -14.81 10.89
C CYS A 244 50.34 -13.81 10.94
N LEU A 245 50.65 -12.51 11.04
CA LEU A 245 49.70 -11.39 10.98
C LEU A 245 49.52 -10.82 9.56
N ALA A 246 50.54 -10.88 8.71
CA ALA A 246 50.47 -10.39 7.33
C ALA A 246 51.34 -11.25 6.41
N CYS A 247 50.79 -11.75 5.30
CA CYS A 247 51.50 -12.62 4.36
C CYS A 247 51.17 -12.29 2.89
N GLU A 248 52.09 -12.67 1.99
CA GLU A 248 51.94 -12.53 0.54
C GLU A 248 52.02 -13.92 -0.13
N GLY A 249 50.97 -14.73 0.05
CA GLY A 249 50.87 -16.07 -0.54
C GLY A 249 50.75 -17.22 0.47
N SER A 250 50.68 -18.45 -0.05
CA SER A 250 50.64 -19.67 0.75
C SER A 250 52.06 -20.21 0.96
N GLY A 251 52.47 -20.42 2.20
CA GLY A 251 53.71 -21.11 2.54
C GLY A 251 54.95 -20.20 2.60
N GLY A 252 55.34 -19.80 3.81
CA GLY A 252 56.67 -19.25 4.10
C GLY A 252 56.94 -17.83 3.60
N ASN A 253 55.90 -17.03 3.34
CA ASN A 253 55.99 -15.62 2.94
C ASN A 253 55.31 -14.70 3.96
N CYS A 254 55.58 -14.91 5.26
CA CYS A 254 55.11 -14.03 6.30
C CYS A 254 55.94 -12.73 6.35
N ILE A 255 55.26 -11.59 6.48
CA ILE A 255 55.85 -10.24 6.55
C ILE A 255 55.85 -9.74 8.00
N LYS A 256 54.85 -10.13 8.80
CA LYS A 256 54.69 -9.68 10.19
C LYS A 256 54.16 -10.82 11.06
N CYS A 257 54.81 -11.09 12.20
CA CYS A 257 54.42 -12.13 13.14
C CYS A 257 53.57 -11.58 14.30
N LYS A 258 52.76 -12.45 14.93
CA LYS A 258 52.07 -12.17 16.20
C LYS A 258 53.09 -11.93 17.33
N GLU A 259 52.70 -11.17 18.36
CA GLU A 259 53.57 -10.91 19.51
C GLU A 259 54.07 -12.22 20.15
N GLY A 260 55.38 -12.27 20.47
CA GLY A 260 56.05 -13.47 20.99
C GLY A 260 56.71 -14.38 19.93
N PHE A 261 56.55 -14.08 18.63
CA PHE A 261 57.14 -14.83 17.53
C PHE A 261 58.13 -13.96 16.73
N SER A 262 59.25 -14.56 16.34
CA SER A 262 60.29 -13.93 15.51
C SER A 262 60.17 -14.41 14.07
N LEU A 263 60.36 -13.51 13.11
CA LEU A 263 60.30 -13.82 11.67
C LEU A 263 61.63 -14.45 11.23
N LEU A 264 61.61 -15.72 10.81
CA LEU A 264 62.77 -16.45 10.33
C LEU A 264 62.47 -17.07 8.96
N SER A 265 63.20 -16.64 7.92
CA SER A 265 63.04 -17.15 6.55
C SER A 265 61.57 -17.20 6.06
N GLY A 266 60.80 -16.17 6.42
CA GLY A 266 59.39 -16.03 6.01
C GLY A 266 58.38 -16.86 6.81
N SER A 267 58.79 -17.47 7.93
CA SER A 267 57.93 -18.17 8.88
C SER A 267 58.06 -17.59 10.29
N CYS A 268 56.99 -17.62 11.07
CA CYS A 268 56.98 -17.13 12.45
C CYS A 268 57.30 -18.27 13.43
N VAL A 269 58.39 -18.14 14.19
CA VAL A 269 58.84 -19.15 15.16
C VAL A 269 58.85 -18.59 16.58
N THR A 270 58.55 -19.43 17.58
CA THR A 270 58.52 -19.06 18.99
C THR A 270 59.92 -18.74 19.52
N ASN A 271 60.07 -17.70 20.34
CA ASN A 271 61.35 -17.38 20.99
C ASN A 271 61.82 -18.45 22.01
N GLU A 272 60.95 -19.38 22.43
CA GLU A 272 61.29 -20.38 23.45
C GLU A 272 62.10 -21.57 22.93
N THR A 273 62.18 -21.80 21.62
CA THR A 273 62.97 -22.92 21.06
C THR A 273 64.45 -22.60 20.88
N CYS A 274 64.87 -21.36 21.16
CA CYS A 274 66.28 -20.97 21.19
C CYS A 274 66.73 -20.46 22.55
N THR A 275 66.47 -21.24 23.60
CA THR A 275 67.36 -21.19 24.76
C THR A 275 68.75 -21.64 24.30
N ASN A 276 69.77 -20.79 24.50
CA ASN A 276 71.16 -21.03 24.13
C ASN A 276 71.53 -22.51 24.21
N ALA A 277 71.73 -23.14 23.05
CA ALA A 277 72.26 -24.49 23.01
C ALA A 277 73.64 -24.49 23.68
N ASP A 278 73.86 -25.45 24.57
CA ASP A 278 75.16 -25.68 25.20
C ASP A 278 76.24 -25.79 24.10
N LYS A 279 77.45 -25.26 24.32
CA LYS A 279 78.53 -25.26 23.30
C LYS A 279 78.78 -26.68 22.76
N THR A 280 78.61 -27.68 23.61
CA THR A 280 78.73 -29.11 23.27
C THR A 280 77.66 -29.59 22.29
N PHE A 281 76.43 -29.07 22.38
CA PHE A 281 75.33 -29.40 21.47
C PHE A 281 75.52 -28.76 20.09
N CYS A 282 75.97 -27.50 20.03
CA CYS A 282 76.26 -26.86 18.73
C CYS A 282 77.37 -27.59 17.96
N GLU A 283 78.42 -28.08 18.62
CA GLU A 283 79.50 -28.85 17.97
C GLU A 283 79.01 -30.19 17.40
N MET A 284 78.11 -30.88 18.12
CA MET A 284 77.49 -32.12 17.62
C MET A 284 76.61 -31.88 16.39
N VAL A 285 75.89 -30.76 16.36
CA VAL A 285 75.01 -30.37 15.26
C VAL A 285 75.81 -29.95 14.02
N LYS A 286 76.91 -29.19 14.21
CA LYS A 286 77.85 -28.80 13.14
C LYS A 286 78.55 -30.02 12.53
N SER A 287 79.10 -30.91 13.36
CA SER A 287 79.85 -32.10 12.90
C SER A 287 79.00 -33.09 12.08
N ASN A 288 77.69 -33.17 12.35
CA ASN A 288 76.78 -34.09 11.65
C ASN A 288 75.97 -33.43 10.51
N LYS A 289 76.26 -32.17 10.16
CA LYS A 289 75.54 -31.38 9.12
C LYS A 289 74.02 -31.42 9.27
N LEU A 290 73.53 -31.46 10.51
CA LEU A 290 72.10 -31.65 10.77
C LEU A 290 71.27 -30.45 10.30
N CYS A 291 71.84 -29.24 10.28
CA CYS A 291 71.16 -28.04 9.80
C CYS A 291 70.91 -28.02 8.27
N GLU A 292 71.59 -28.86 7.49
CA GLU A 292 71.35 -28.99 6.04
C GLU A 292 70.13 -29.91 5.75
N LYS A 293 69.66 -30.65 6.75
CA LYS A 293 68.52 -31.57 6.61
C LYS A 293 67.22 -30.86 6.95
N LYS A 294 66.28 -30.90 6.00
CA LYS A 294 64.95 -30.25 6.07
C LYS A 294 64.16 -30.54 7.36
N LEU A 295 64.35 -31.72 7.95
CA LEU A 295 63.67 -32.15 9.18
C LEU A 295 64.28 -31.53 10.46
N PHE A 296 65.57 -31.18 10.42
CA PHE A 296 66.34 -30.81 11.61
C PHE A 296 66.69 -29.31 11.67
N VAL A 297 66.40 -28.56 10.59
CA VAL A 297 66.63 -27.10 10.53
C VAL A 297 65.89 -26.33 11.63
N GLN A 298 64.75 -26.84 12.09
CA GLN A 298 63.94 -26.23 13.16
C GLN A 298 64.63 -26.27 14.54
N PHE A 299 65.64 -27.14 14.72
CA PHE A 299 66.42 -27.24 15.95
C PHE A 299 67.73 -26.45 15.90
N CYS A 300 68.03 -25.77 14.78
CA CYS A 300 69.23 -24.97 14.62
C CYS A 300 68.97 -23.51 15.01
N CYS A 301 69.54 -23.09 16.13
CA CYS A 301 69.50 -21.70 16.59
C CYS A 301 70.51 -20.80 15.89
N GLN A 302 70.20 -19.49 15.81
CA GLN A 302 71.05 -18.47 15.21
C GLN A 302 72.46 -18.40 15.85
N THR A 303 72.58 -18.75 17.14
CA THR A 303 73.86 -18.85 17.87
C THR A 303 74.79 -19.96 17.39
N CYS A 304 74.27 -21.11 16.90
CA CYS A 304 75.12 -22.15 16.31
C CYS A 304 75.57 -21.81 14.88
N LEU A 305 74.86 -20.92 14.18
CA LEU A 305 75.19 -20.45 12.82
C LEU A 305 76.09 -19.20 12.80
N MET A 306 76.08 -18.39 13.87
CA MET A 306 76.77 -17.09 13.92
C MET A 306 78.10 -17.06 14.69
N ALA A 307 78.61 -18.20 15.15
CA ALA A 307 79.96 -18.29 15.71
C ALA A 307 80.84 -19.11 14.77
N GLY A 308 81.60 -18.43 13.90
CA GLY A 308 82.76 -18.96 13.15
C GLY A 308 82.48 -20.16 12.25
#